data_AF-A0A520HPW1-F1
#
_entry.id   AF-A0A520HPW1-F1
#
_cell.length_a   1.000
_cell.length_b   1.000
_cell.length_c   1.000
_cell.angle_alpha   90.00
_cell.angle_beta   90.00
_cell.angle_gamma   90.00
#
_symmetry.space_group_name_H-M   'P 1'
#
loop_
_entity.id
_entity.type
_entity.pdbx_description
1 polymer ?
#
loop_
_entity_poly.entity_id
_entity_poly.type
_entity_poly.pdbx_seq_one_letter_code
_entity_poly.pdbx_strand_id
1 'polypeptide(L)' 'MSFLLAIEGGDGAGKATAAAEVVAQLVAGGTSATVLSFPRYAETLGGHV' A
#
# COMPACT_ATOMS: atom_id res chain seq x y z
N MET A 1 0.75 -10.99 16.50
CA MET A 1 1.91 -10.87 15.60
C MET A 1 1.53 -9.90 14.48
N SER A 2 2.41 -9.02 14.03
CA SER A 2 2.18 -8.12 12.89
C SER A 2 3.26 -8.33 11.83
N PHE A 3 2.93 -8.07 10.57
CA PHE A 3 3.83 -8.24 9.42
C PHE A 3 3.87 -6.97 8.58
N LEU A 4 5.05 -6.60 8.08
CA LEU A 4 5.25 -5.47 7.18
C LEU A 4 5.81 -5.97 5.84
N LEU A 5 5.05 -5.75 4.77
CA LEU A 5 5.42 -6.09 3.41
C LEU A 5 5.75 -4.81 2.61
N ALA A 6 6.96 -4.73 2.06
CA ALA A 6 7.31 -3.71 1.08
C ALA A 6 7.15 -4.27 -0.34
N ILE A 7 6.54 -3.50 -1.24
CA ILE A 7 6.36 -3.85 -2.66
C ILE A 7 7.10 -2.83 -3.51
N GLU A 8 8.19 -3.26 -4.14
CA GLU A 8 9.09 -2.42 -4.94
C GLU A 8 9.04 -2.77 -6.42
N GLY A 9 9.52 -1.86 -7.27
CA GLY A 9 9.52 -2.03 -8.72
C GLY A 9 9.65 -0.70 -9.47
N GLY A 10 9.98 -0.78 -10.76
CA GLY A 10 10.08 0.40 -11.62
C GLY A 10 8.74 1.07 -11.91
N ASP A 11 8.77 2.14 -12.70
CA ASP A 11 7.57 2.81 -13.18
C ASP A 11 6.76 1.89 -14.10
N GLY A 12 5.44 1.87 -13.94
CA GLY A 12 4.55 0.96 -14.67
C GLY A 12 4.56 -0.50 -14.18
N ALA A 13 5.34 -0.86 -13.16
CA ALA A 13 5.44 -2.24 -12.67
C ALA A 13 4.20 -2.78 -11.92
N GLY A 14 3.14 -1.98 -11.75
CA GLY A 14 1.90 -2.44 -11.11
C GLY A 14 1.94 -2.53 -9.58
N LYS A 15 2.89 -1.86 -8.90
CA LYS A 15 3.05 -1.89 -7.43
C LYS A 15 1.76 -1.61 -6.66
N ALA A 16 1.02 -0.57 -7.06
CA ALA A 16 -0.23 -0.19 -6.41
C ALA A 16 -1.33 -1.26 -6.58
N THR A 17 -1.43 -1.84 -7.78
CA THR A 17 -2.36 -2.94 -8.06
C THR A 17 -2.03 -4.15 -7.20
N ALA A 18 -0.75 -4.56 -7.17
CA ALA A 18 -0.32 -5.68 -6.35
C ALA A 18 -0.59 -5.46 -4.85
N ALA A 19 -0.30 -4.26 -4.33
CA ALA A 19 -0.58 -3.92 -2.93
C ALA A 19 -2.07 -4.00 -2.60
N ALA A 20 -2.94 -3.49 -3.48
CA ALA A 20 -4.38 -3.54 -3.30
C ALA A 20 -4.91 -4.99 -3.29
N GLU A 21 -4.46 -5.83 -4.22
CA GLU A 21 -4.86 -7.25 -4.30
C GLU A 21 -4.39 -8.05 -3.08
N VAL A 22 -3.16 -7.81 -2.61
CA VAL A 22 -2.65 -8.45 -1.38
C VAL A 22 -3.52 -8.11 -0.18
N VAL A 23 -3.85 -6.83 0.01
CA VAL A 23 -4.73 -6.42 1.11
C VAL A 23 -6.13 -7.00 0.95
N ALA A 24 -6.69 -7.00 -0.26
CA ALA A 24 -8.00 -7.59 -0.52
C ALA A 24 -8.04 -9.08 -0.15
N GLN A 25 -7.02 -9.85 -0.51
CA GLN A 25 -6.93 -11.28 -0.17
C GLN A 25 -6.75 -11.50 1.34
N LEU A 26 -5.91 -10.72 2.01
CA LEU A 26 -5.72 -10.82 3.46
C LEU A 26 -7.02 -10.50 4.21
N VAL A 27 -7.73 -9.46 3.80
CA VAL A 27 -9.02 -9.07 4.40
C VAL A 27 -10.08 -10.14 4.13
N ALA A 28 -10.15 -10.68 2.91
CA ALA A 28 -11.05 -11.79 2.58
C ALA A 28 -10.76 -13.05 3.41
N GLY A 29 -9.50 -13.27 3.80
CA GLY A 29 -9.07 -14.32 4.72
C GLY A 29 -9.27 -14.01 6.20
N GLY A 30 -9.92 -12.90 6.56
CA GLY A 30 -10.19 -12.50 7.95
C GLY A 30 -9.00 -11.83 8.66
N THR A 31 -7.95 -11.46 7.93
CA THR A 31 -6.79 -10.74 8.48
C THR A 31 -7.00 -9.23 8.36
N SER A 32 -6.76 -8.49 9.44
CA SER A 32 -6.69 -7.03 9.39
C SER A 32 -5.41 -6.60 8.65
N ALA A 33 -5.57 -5.93 7.50
CA ALA A 33 -4.48 -5.45 6.68
C ALA A 33 -4.83 -4.09 6.06
N THR A 34 -3.82 -3.26 5.80
CA THR A 34 -3.97 -1.97 5.12
C THR A 34 -2.75 -1.68 4.24
N VAL A 35 -2.92 -0.82 3.23
CA VAL A 35 -1.82 -0.32 2.40
C VAL A 35 -1.29 0.97 3.01
N LEU A 36 0.03 1.06 3.13
CA LEU A 36 0.74 2.32 3.34
C LEU A 36 1.48 2.65 2.05
N SER A 37 1.25 3.83 1.48
CA SER A 37 1.98 4.33 0.31
C SER A 37 2.86 5.50 0.72
N PHE A 38 3.99 5.69 0.03
CA PHE A 38 4.84 6.86 0.19
C PHE A 38 5.16 7.48 -1.17
N PRO A 39 5.26 8.81 -1.23
CA PRO A 39 4.93 9.78 -0.19
C PRO A 39 3.41 9.96 -0.01
N ARG A 40 2.97 10.18 1.23
CA ARG A 40 1.56 10.47 1.56
C ARG A 40 1.29 11.95 1.37
N TYR A 41 1.26 12.42 0.14
CA TYR A 41 1.17 13.86 -0.16
C TYR A 41 0.03 14.56 0.58
N ALA A 42 -1.13 13.93 0.73
CA ALA A 42 -2.26 14.49 1.51
C ALA A 42 -1.99 14.62 3.01
N GLU A 43 -1.02 13.88 3.55
CA GLU A 43 -0.63 13.87 4.97
C GLU A 43 0.70 14.62 5.21
N THR A 44 1.37 15.10 4.15
CA THR A 44 2.59 15.89 4.27
C THR A 44 2.31 17.37 4.04
N LEU A 45 3.04 18.23 4.76
CA LEU A 45 2.90 19.70 4.69
C LEU A 45 3.11 20.29 3.27
N GLY A 46 3.69 19.52 2.34
CA GLY A 46 3.96 19.95 0.96
C GLY A 46 2.88 19.58 -0.06
N GLY A 47 1.75 18.97 0.35
CA GLY A 47 0.72 18.45 -0.57
C GLY A 47 -0.38 19.43 -1.01
N HIS A 48 -0.23 20.73 -0.79
CA HIS A 48 -1.15 21.74 -1.32
C HIS A 48 -0.55 22.37 -2.58
N VAL A 49 -1.08 21.99 -3.74
CA VAL A 49 -1.00 22.76 -4.99
C VAL A 49 -2.40 23.09 -5.46
#